data_AF-A0A225WDS2-F1
#
_entry.id   AF-A0A225WDS2-F1
#
_cell.length_a   1.000
_cell.length_b   1.000
_cell.length_c   1.000
_cell.angle_alpha   90.00
_cell.angle_beta   90.00
_cell.angle_gamma   90.00
#
_symmetry.space_group_name_H-M   'P 1'
#
loop_
_entity.id
_entity.type
_entity.pdbx_description
1 polymer ?
#
loop_
_entity_poly.entity_id
_entity_poly.type
_entity_poly.pdbx_seq_one_letter_code
_entity_poly.pdbx_strand_id
1 'polypeptide(L)'
;MHPSLLLRVAHHGVSMSSLLRLQPTGLIGVRCISKRAAEEARRESIKMRNRRAVMYLAGTAIAWVGISYAAVPLYKIFCQMTGFGGTTQRVEEFVADKLTPREDAKPIRITFDGGVSANMPWVFRPQQRDLLLAPGETALAFYTAKNKTDKAITGVATYNVYPPSAGVYFNKIQCFCFEEQRLKPNEEIDMPVFFFIDPEICDDPSMNGVHNITLSYTFFKTDDVSEDEVDEEA
;
A
#
# COMPACT_ATOMS: atom_id res chain seq x y z
N MET A 1 23.90 -49.12 11.33
CA MET A 1 24.70 -50.29 10.89
C MET A 1 26.16 -49.86 10.82
N HIS A 2 26.89 -50.09 11.91
CA HIS A 2 28.36 -50.02 11.97
C HIS A 2 28.93 -51.29 11.33
N PRO A 3 30.08 -51.22 10.65
CA PRO A 3 30.98 -52.35 10.56
C PRO A 3 32.22 -52.07 11.40
N SER A 4 32.34 -52.89 12.45
CA SER A 4 33.53 -53.17 13.23
C SER A 4 34.63 -53.74 12.33
N LEU A 5 35.89 -53.37 12.60
CA LEU A 5 37.00 -54.27 12.30
C LEU A 5 38.08 -54.12 13.38
N LEU A 6 38.03 -55.09 14.30
CA LEU A 6 39.11 -55.54 15.16
C LEU A 6 40.28 -56.01 14.29
N LEU A 7 41.53 -55.70 14.67
CA LEU A 7 42.60 -56.70 14.62
C LEU A 7 43.82 -56.36 15.50
N ARG A 8 44.09 -57.28 16.43
CA ARG A 8 45.38 -57.81 16.91
C ARG A 8 46.40 -56.91 17.63
N VAL A 9 46.46 -57.16 18.93
CA VAL A 9 47.63 -57.09 19.83
C VAL A 9 48.61 -58.23 19.50
N ALA A 10 49.93 -57.98 19.54
CA ALA A 10 50.91 -58.69 20.38
C ALA A 10 52.38 -58.49 19.95
N HIS A 11 53.17 -58.02 20.94
CA HIS A 11 54.56 -58.37 21.28
C HIS A 11 55.70 -58.26 20.24
N HIS A 12 56.67 -57.39 20.54
CA HIS A 12 58.03 -57.86 20.89
C HIS A 12 58.92 -56.75 21.45
N GLY A 13 59.71 -57.10 22.48
CA GLY A 13 61.09 -56.64 22.59
C GLY A 13 61.38 -55.46 23.52
N VAL A 14 61.51 -55.74 24.81
CA VAL A 14 62.32 -54.94 25.73
C VAL A 14 63.80 -55.22 25.41
N SER A 15 64.61 -54.17 25.20
CA SER A 15 66.05 -54.26 25.43
C SER A 15 66.57 -52.91 25.91
N MET A 16 66.93 -52.89 27.18
CA MET A 16 67.44 -51.77 27.94
C MET A 16 68.97 -51.82 27.87
N SER A 17 69.60 -50.85 27.21
CA SER A 17 71.05 -50.64 27.31
C SER A 17 71.34 -49.14 27.32
N SER A 18 71.56 -48.63 28.53
CA SER A 18 72.23 -47.36 28.77
C SER A 18 73.60 -47.36 28.11
N LEU A 19 73.96 -46.29 27.39
CA LEU A 19 75.31 -45.72 27.42
C LEU A 19 75.27 -44.26 26.94
N LEU A 20 75.59 -43.39 27.90
CA LEU A 20 76.30 -42.11 27.81
C LEU A 20 76.16 -41.21 26.57
N ARG A 21 75.62 -40.01 26.87
CA ARG A 21 76.14 -38.68 26.51
C ARG A 21 76.99 -38.58 25.24
N LEU A 22 76.43 -37.91 24.23
CA LEU A 22 77.05 -36.75 23.58
C LEU A 22 75.96 -35.96 22.84
N GLN A 23 75.74 -34.71 23.27
CA GLN A 23 74.97 -33.74 22.50
C GLN A 23 75.63 -33.52 21.12
N PRO A 24 74.84 -33.20 20.10
CA PRO A 24 75.21 -32.13 19.20
C PRO A 24 74.21 -30.99 19.39
N THR A 25 74.67 -29.96 20.09
CA THR A 25 74.16 -28.59 20.01
C THR A 25 74.12 -28.15 18.55
N GLY A 26 72.94 -28.16 17.92
CA GLY A 26 72.81 -27.73 16.52
C GLY A 26 71.41 -27.83 15.88
N LEU A 27 70.46 -28.58 16.44
CA LEU A 27 69.16 -28.81 15.78
C LEU A 27 68.01 -27.86 16.15
N ILE A 28 68.19 -26.99 17.15
CA ILE A 28 67.09 -26.14 17.65
C ILE A 28 66.80 -24.96 16.68
N GLY A 29 67.83 -24.43 16.02
CA GLY A 29 67.69 -23.33 15.06
C GLY A 29 66.93 -23.71 13.79
N VAL A 30 67.22 -24.88 13.21
CA VAL A 30 66.64 -25.31 11.92
C VAL A 30 65.17 -25.72 12.04
N ARG A 31 64.79 -26.35 13.16
CA ARG A 31 63.39 -26.75 13.43
C ARG A 31 62.45 -25.59 13.74
N CYS A 32 62.99 -24.46 14.21
CA CYS A 32 62.20 -23.25 14.47
C CYS A 32 61.96 -22.43 13.18
N ILE A 33 62.95 -22.39 12.28
CA ILE A 33 62.85 -21.71 10.97
C ILE A 33 61.84 -22.41 10.05
N SER A 34 61.82 -23.76 10.02
CA SER A 34 60.87 -24.50 9.18
C SER A 34 59.42 -24.38 9.63
N LYS A 35 59.17 -24.26 10.94
CA LYS A 35 57.81 -24.02 11.48
C LYS A 35 57.29 -22.62 11.12
N ARG A 36 58.15 -21.59 11.18
CA ARG A 36 57.79 -20.22 10.81
C ARG A 36 57.47 -20.11 9.31
N ALA A 37 58.28 -20.71 8.44
CA ALA A 37 58.02 -20.74 7.00
C ALA A 37 56.73 -21.52 6.65
N ALA A 38 56.43 -22.63 7.34
CA ALA A 38 55.19 -23.38 7.16
C ALA A 38 53.95 -22.60 7.68
N GLU A 39 54.09 -21.85 8.78
CA GLU A 39 53.04 -20.97 9.30
C GLU A 39 52.80 -19.75 8.38
N GLU A 40 53.84 -19.20 7.76
CA GLU A 40 53.74 -18.12 6.76
C GLU A 40 53.06 -18.61 5.48
N ALA A 41 53.44 -19.76 4.92
CA ALA A 41 52.75 -20.37 3.77
C ALA A 41 51.28 -20.73 4.08
N ARG A 42 51.00 -21.16 5.32
CA ARG A 42 49.63 -21.39 5.80
C ARG A 42 48.85 -20.08 5.91
N ARG A 43 49.47 -18.99 6.39
CA ARG A 43 48.85 -17.65 6.44
C ARG A 43 48.58 -17.09 5.05
N GLU A 44 49.48 -17.28 4.09
CA GLU A 44 49.28 -16.85 2.70
C GLU A 44 48.16 -17.63 2.02
N SER A 45 48.12 -18.96 2.18
CA SER A 45 47.02 -19.77 1.64
C SER A 45 45.67 -19.43 2.28
N ILE A 46 45.63 -19.16 3.59
CA ILE A 46 44.43 -18.65 4.28
C ILE A 46 44.05 -17.26 3.75
N LYS A 47 45.00 -16.34 3.55
CA LYS A 47 44.74 -14.99 3.02
C LYS A 47 44.17 -15.05 1.61
N MET A 48 44.68 -15.93 0.75
CA MET A 48 44.17 -16.14 -0.61
C MET A 48 42.77 -16.77 -0.61
N ARG A 49 42.50 -17.73 0.29
CA ARG A 49 41.15 -18.31 0.48
C ARG A 49 40.17 -17.27 1.00
N ASN A 50 40.57 -16.47 1.98
CA ASN A 50 39.75 -15.40 2.54
C ASN A 50 39.48 -14.31 1.51
N ARG A 51 40.46 -13.93 0.67
CA ARG A 51 40.25 -12.97 -0.41
C ARG A 51 39.22 -13.46 -1.42
N ARG A 52 39.30 -14.73 -1.82
CA ARG A 52 38.29 -15.36 -2.69
C ARG A 52 36.93 -15.41 -2.02
N ALA A 53 36.86 -15.82 -0.75
CA ALA A 53 35.62 -15.88 0.00
C ALA A 53 34.95 -14.50 0.13
N VAL A 54 35.72 -13.44 0.43
CA VAL A 54 35.22 -12.06 0.50
C VAL A 54 34.71 -11.59 -0.86
N MET A 55 35.40 -11.88 -1.97
CA MET A 55 34.92 -11.53 -3.30
C MET A 55 33.61 -12.24 -3.66
N TYR A 56 33.47 -13.53 -3.34
CA TYR A 56 32.22 -14.25 -3.57
C TYR A 56 31.08 -13.73 -2.70
N LEU A 57 31.33 -13.50 -1.41
CA LEU A 57 30.33 -12.98 -0.48
C LEU A 57 29.85 -11.58 -0.90
N ALA A 58 30.79 -10.69 -1.25
CA ALA A 58 30.46 -9.35 -1.75
C ALA A 58 29.65 -9.42 -3.06
N GLY A 59 30.04 -10.29 -3.99
CA GLY A 59 29.31 -10.50 -5.24
C GLY A 59 27.88 -11.00 -5.02
N THR A 60 27.70 -11.98 -4.11
CA THR A 60 26.36 -12.48 -3.77
C THR A 60 25.50 -11.44 -3.07
N ALA A 61 26.08 -10.61 -2.20
CA ALA A 61 25.35 -9.55 -1.51
C ALA A 61 24.83 -8.49 -2.48
N ILE A 62 25.67 -8.04 -3.42
CA ILE A 62 25.28 -7.07 -4.45
C ILE A 62 24.21 -7.67 -5.38
N ALA A 63 24.34 -8.94 -5.76
CA ALA A 63 23.34 -9.62 -6.58
C ALA A 63 21.96 -9.68 -5.89
N TRP A 64 21.90 -10.00 -4.60
CA TRP A 64 20.65 -10.04 -3.83
C TRP A 64 19.98 -8.66 -3.69
N VAL A 65 20.77 -7.61 -3.48
CA VAL A 65 20.27 -6.23 -3.47
C VAL A 65 19.72 -5.85 -4.85
N GLY A 66 20.44 -6.19 -5.92
CA GLY A 66 19.99 -5.95 -7.30
C GLY A 66 18.67 -6.65 -7.63
N ILE A 67 18.53 -7.92 -7.24
CA ILE A 67 17.29 -8.69 -7.42
C ILE A 67 16.13 -8.07 -6.63
N SER A 68 16.37 -7.67 -5.38
CA SER A 68 15.34 -7.06 -4.53
C SER A 68 14.83 -5.73 -5.10
N TYR A 69 15.73 -4.91 -5.64
CA TYR A 69 15.38 -3.65 -6.31
C TYR A 69 14.66 -3.89 -7.64
N ALA A 70 15.09 -4.88 -8.43
CA ALA A 70 14.48 -5.23 -9.71
C ALA A 70 13.12 -5.94 -9.59
N ALA A 71 12.82 -6.57 -8.44
CA ALA A 71 11.56 -7.25 -8.21
C ALA A 71 10.35 -6.28 -8.26
N VAL A 72 10.51 -5.04 -7.77
CA VAL A 72 9.43 -4.04 -7.75
C VAL A 72 8.95 -3.66 -9.17
N PRO A 73 9.80 -3.20 -10.11
CA PRO A 73 9.36 -2.89 -11.47
C PRO A 73 8.93 -4.14 -12.24
N LEU A 74 9.56 -5.31 -12.03
CA LEU A 74 9.13 -6.55 -12.66
C LEU A 74 7.72 -6.96 -12.20
N TYR A 75 7.43 -6.83 -10.90
CA TYR A 75 6.09 -7.04 -10.36
C TYR A 75 5.08 -6.05 -10.93
N LYS A 76 5.45 -4.77 -11.10
CA LYS A 76 4.59 -3.77 -11.75
C LYS A 76 4.24 -4.16 -13.19
N ILE A 77 5.23 -4.55 -13.99
CA ILE A 77 5.02 -4.97 -15.39
C ILE A 77 4.16 -6.23 -15.45
N PHE A 78 4.42 -7.20 -14.57
CA PHE A 78 3.62 -8.40 -14.46
C PHE A 78 2.16 -8.08 -14.07
N CYS A 79 1.95 -7.21 -13.07
CA CYS A 79 0.62 -6.78 -12.66
C CYS A 79 -0.10 -6.00 -13.77
N GLN A 80 0.61 -5.20 -14.54
CA GLN A 80 0.05 -4.46 -15.68
C GLN A 80 -0.36 -5.40 -16.82
N MET A 81 0.45 -6.42 -17.14
CA MET A 81 0.11 -7.36 -18.23
C MET A 81 -0.97 -8.38 -17.82
N THR A 82 -1.00 -8.80 -16.55
CA THR A 82 -1.91 -9.85 -16.08
C THR A 82 -3.17 -9.31 -15.39
N GLY A 83 -3.18 -8.04 -14.99
CA GLY A 83 -4.26 -7.44 -14.21
C GLY A 83 -4.34 -7.91 -12.76
N PHE A 84 -3.34 -8.66 -12.27
CA PHE A 84 -3.32 -9.19 -10.91
C PHE A 84 -3.29 -8.06 -9.87
N GLY A 85 -4.27 -8.03 -8.96
CA GLY A 85 -4.34 -7.04 -7.87
C GLY A 85 -4.91 -5.65 -8.23
N GLY A 86 -5.53 -5.48 -9.41
CA GLY A 86 -6.23 -4.22 -9.77
C GLY A 86 -5.33 -3.06 -10.20
N THR A 87 -4.03 -3.29 -10.40
CA THR A 87 -3.07 -2.22 -10.73
C THR A 87 -3.01 -1.91 -12.25
N THR A 88 -3.81 -0.91 -12.65
CA THR A 88 -3.64 0.05 -13.76
C THR A 88 -2.94 -0.40 -15.06
N GLN A 89 -3.66 -1.15 -15.91
CA GLN A 89 -3.76 -0.80 -17.34
C GLN A 89 -5.12 -0.20 -17.72
N ARG A 90 -6.05 -0.09 -16.76
CA ARG A 90 -7.46 -0.04 -17.12
C ARG A 90 -8.37 0.64 -16.12
N VAL A 91 -7.89 1.39 -15.12
CA VAL A 91 -8.86 2.13 -14.27
C VAL A 91 -9.47 3.28 -15.07
N GLU A 92 -8.68 3.96 -15.90
CA GLU A 92 -9.21 4.93 -16.87
C GLU A 92 -10.02 4.25 -17.99
N GLU A 93 -9.62 3.09 -18.52
CA GLU A 93 -10.39 2.40 -19.57
C GLU A 93 -11.69 1.77 -19.03
N PHE A 94 -11.70 1.16 -17.84
CA PHE A 94 -12.93 0.61 -17.23
C PHE A 94 -13.90 1.72 -16.85
N VAL A 95 -13.41 2.86 -16.34
CA VAL A 95 -14.26 4.03 -16.12
C VAL A 95 -14.69 4.62 -17.47
N ALA A 96 -13.79 4.80 -18.43
CA ALA A 96 -14.11 5.35 -19.76
C ALA A 96 -15.12 4.49 -20.53
N ASP A 97 -15.00 3.16 -20.50
CA ASP A 97 -15.98 2.24 -21.09
C ASP A 97 -17.36 2.44 -20.44
N LYS A 98 -17.39 2.61 -19.11
CA LYS A 98 -18.60 2.91 -18.33
C LYS A 98 -19.11 4.35 -18.46
N LEU A 99 -18.31 5.26 -18.98
CA LEU A 99 -18.67 6.67 -19.24
C LEU A 99 -19.25 6.88 -20.65
N THR A 100 -19.52 5.81 -21.39
CA THR A 100 -20.18 5.89 -22.69
C THR A 100 -21.69 5.79 -22.46
N PRO A 101 -22.48 6.84 -22.76
CA PRO A 101 -23.93 6.77 -22.62
C PRO A 101 -24.49 5.66 -23.49
N ARG A 102 -25.27 4.76 -22.90
CA ARG A 102 -25.90 3.67 -23.63
C ARG A 102 -27.07 4.23 -24.45
N GLU A 103 -27.01 4.13 -25.78
CA GLU A 103 -28.02 4.73 -26.67
C GLU A 103 -29.44 4.15 -26.50
N ASP A 104 -29.57 2.93 -25.96
CA ASP A 104 -30.85 2.23 -25.69
C ASP A 104 -31.37 2.43 -24.25
N ALA A 105 -30.61 3.10 -23.37
CA ALA A 105 -30.99 3.25 -21.97
C ALA A 105 -32.02 4.38 -21.76
N LYS A 106 -33.00 4.12 -20.89
CA LYS A 106 -33.96 5.14 -20.47
C LYS A 106 -33.29 6.10 -19.48
N PRO A 107 -33.55 7.42 -19.57
CA PRO A 107 -33.01 8.36 -18.62
C PRO A 107 -33.59 8.09 -17.22
N ILE A 108 -32.72 8.15 -16.22
CA ILE A 108 -33.06 7.99 -14.81
C ILE A 108 -33.15 9.38 -14.19
N ARG A 109 -34.21 9.62 -13.41
CA ARG A 109 -34.36 10.83 -12.61
C ARG A 109 -33.56 10.69 -11.32
N ILE A 110 -32.65 11.63 -11.11
CA ILE A 110 -31.91 11.79 -9.87
C ILE A 110 -32.54 12.95 -9.10
N THR A 111 -33.12 12.63 -7.95
CA THR A 111 -33.64 13.64 -7.01
C THR A 111 -32.58 13.91 -5.95
N PHE A 112 -32.30 15.18 -5.72
CA PHE A 112 -31.33 15.62 -4.72
C PHE A 112 -32.06 16.10 -3.48
N ASP A 113 -31.61 15.60 -2.35
CA ASP A 113 -32.11 15.96 -1.04
C ASP A 113 -30.94 16.35 -0.13
N GLY A 114 -31.16 17.40 0.65
CA GLY A 114 -30.13 17.98 1.49
C GLY A 114 -30.73 18.43 2.81
N GLY A 115 -30.21 17.86 3.90
CA GLY A 115 -30.62 18.16 5.25
C GLY A 115 -29.45 18.42 6.19
N VAL A 116 -29.78 18.90 7.38
CA VAL A 116 -28.85 19.08 8.50
C VAL A 116 -29.44 18.39 9.73
N SER A 117 -28.59 17.90 10.62
CA SER A 117 -29.02 17.41 11.93
C SER A 117 -29.54 18.55 12.81
N ALA A 118 -30.35 18.23 13.82
CA ALA A 118 -31.00 19.24 14.68
C ALA A 118 -29.99 20.15 15.42
N ASN A 119 -28.78 19.64 15.68
CA ASN A 119 -27.72 20.34 16.39
C ASN A 119 -26.78 21.12 15.45
N MET A 120 -27.05 21.13 14.14
CA MET A 120 -26.25 21.80 13.13
C MET A 120 -26.94 23.09 12.67
N PRO A 121 -26.48 24.28 13.10
CA PRO A 121 -27.12 25.55 12.78
C PRO A 121 -26.75 26.08 11.39
N TRP A 122 -26.62 25.16 10.43
CA TRP A 122 -26.39 25.47 9.03
C TRP A 122 -27.69 25.40 8.23
N VAL A 123 -27.68 26.06 7.10
CA VAL A 123 -28.64 25.80 6.03
C VAL A 123 -27.91 25.07 4.93
N PHE A 124 -28.36 23.86 4.63
CA PHE A 124 -27.83 23.06 3.54
C PHE A 124 -28.97 22.67 2.61
N ARG A 125 -28.86 23.01 1.32
CA ARG A 125 -29.88 22.71 0.32
C ARG A 125 -29.25 22.43 -1.04
N PRO A 126 -29.85 21.53 -1.84
CA PRO A 126 -29.46 21.38 -3.24
C PRO A 126 -29.88 22.63 -4.03
N GLN A 127 -29.06 23.05 -5.00
CA GLN A 127 -29.44 24.13 -5.92
C GLN A 127 -30.48 23.66 -6.94
N GLN A 128 -30.47 22.38 -7.29
CA GLN A 128 -31.41 21.74 -8.21
C GLN A 128 -32.08 20.54 -7.53
N ARG A 129 -33.40 20.39 -7.69
CA ARG A 129 -34.14 19.29 -7.06
C ARG A 129 -34.04 17.98 -7.84
N ASP A 130 -34.12 18.05 -9.15
CA ASP A 130 -34.12 16.88 -10.02
C ASP A 130 -33.14 17.10 -11.19
N LEU A 131 -32.52 16.02 -11.64
CA LEU A 131 -31.75 15.92 -12.87
C LEU A 131 -32.12 14.63 -13.61
N LEU A 132 -32.29 14.70 -14.92
CA LEU A 132 -32.45 13.50 -15.76
C LEU A 132 -31.11 13.17 -16.40
N LEU A 133 -30.67 11.93 -16.24
CA LEU A 133 -29.34 11.48 -16.68
C LEU A 133 -29.47 10.10 -17.33
N ALA A 134 -28.80 9.89 -18.48
CA ALA A 134 -28.69 8.56 -19.05
C ALA A 134 -27.61 7.74 -18.29
N PRO A 135 -27.79 6.43 -18.08
CA PRO A 135 -26.72 5.57 -17.59
C PRO A 135 -25.46 5.68 -18.46
N GLY A 136 -24.31 5.86 -17.82
CA GLY A 136 -23.02 6.16 -18.43
C GLY A 136 -22.73 7.64 -18.67
N GLU A 137 -23.71 8.54 -18.55
CA GLU A 137 -23.48 9.98 -18.63
C GLU A 137 -22.96 10.53 -17.29
N THR A 138 -21.98 11.43 -17.34
CA THR A 138 -21.47 12.12 -16.15
C THR A 138 -22.26 13.39 -15.85
N ALA A 139 -22.58 13.62 -14.57
CA ALA A 139 -23.28 14.81 -14.13
C ALA A 139 -22.56 15.53 -12.98
N LEU A 140 -22.81 16.84 -12.92
CA LEU A 140 -22.42 17.71 -11.81
C LEU A 140 -23.68 18.27 -11.15
N ALA A 141 -23.77 18.17 -9.82
CA ALA A 141 -24.82 18.80 -9.03
C ALA A 141 -24.20 19.70 -7.96
N PHE A 142 -24.83 20.83 -7.68
CA PHE A 142 -24.37 21.78 -6.68
C PHE A 142 -25.28 21.78 -5.45
N TYR A 143 -24.67 21.84 -4.28
CA TYR A 143 -25.34 22.11 -3.03
C TYR A 143 -24.79 23.38 -2.40
N THR A 144 -25.66 24.17 -1.79
CA THR A 144 -25.27 25.37 -1.06
C THR A 144 -25.30 25.09 0.43
N ALA A 145 -24.21 25.39 1.13
CA ALA A 145 -24.10 25.35 2.58
C ALA A 145 -23.84 26.75 3.12
N LYS A 146 -24.60 27.14 4.15
CA LYS A 146 -24.46 28.43 4.82
C LYS A 146 -24.43 28.28 6.33
N ASN A 147 -23.39 28.79 6.96
CA ASN A 147 -23.36 28.96 8.41
C ASN A 147 -24.12 30.23 8.80
N LYS A 148 -25.14 30.11 9.65
CA LYS A 148 -25.95 31.26 10.11
C LYS A 148 -25.51 31.81 11.46
N THR A 149 -24.44 31.28 12.02
CA THR A 149 -23.96 31.65 13.35
C THR A 149 -22.77 32.59 13.28
N ASP A 150 -22.47 33.21 14.42
CA ASP A 150 -21.33 34.11 14.57
C ASP A 150 -20.03 33.38 14.96
N LYS A 151 -20.01 32.04 14.90
CA LYS A 151 -18.85 31.20 15.22
C LYS A 151 -18.52 30.29 14.05
N ALA A 152 -17.24 29.96 13.89
CA ALA A 152 -16.85 28.89 12.98
C ALA A 152 -17.41 27.56 13.51
N ILE A 153 -17.94 26.74 12.61
CA ILE A 153 -18.46 25.42 12.93
C ILE A 153 -17.83 24.46 11.94
N THR A 154 -17.45 23.28 12.43
CA THR A 154 -17.05 22.16 11.59
C THR A 154 -18.19 21.15 11.51
N GLY A 155 -18.38 20.59 10.33
CA GLY A 155 -19.37 19.56 10.09
C GLY A 155 -18.88 18.51 9.12
N VAL A 156 -19.38 17.29 9.31
CA VAL A 156 -19.16 16.15 8.43
C VAL A 156 -20.48 15.74 7.80
N ALA A 157 -20.47 15.32 6.54
CA ALA A 157 -21.68 14.91 5.83
C ALA A 157 -21.73 13.41 5.61
N THR A 158 -22.87 12.80 5.89
CA THR A 158 -23.17 11.43 5.47
C THR A 158 -24.11 11.47 4.27
N TYR A 159 -23.99 10.48 3.38
CA TYR A 159 -24.87 10.33 2.23
C TYR A 159 -25.60 9.00 2.21
N ASN A 160 -26.74 9.00 1.53
CA ASN A 160 -27.56 7.84 1.27
C ASN A 160 -28.07 7.87 -0.18
N VAL A 161 -28.18 6.70 -0.80
CA VAL A 161 -28.79 6.50 -2.13
C VAL A 161 -30.01 5.60 -1.97
N TYR A 162 -31.16 6.08 -2.43
CA TYR A 162 -32.42 5.35 -2.40
C TYR A 162 -32.97 5.12 -3.83
N PRO A 163 -33.45 3.91 -4.18
CA PRO A 163 -33.44 2.70 -3.37
C PRO A 163 -32.01 2.15 -3.15
N PRO A 164 -31.73 1.45 -2.02
CA PRO A 164 -30.38 0.97 -1.71
C PRO A 164 -29.78 0.06 -2.78
N SER A 165 -30.64 -0.68 -3.49
CA SER A 165 -30.27 -1.56 -4.59
C SER A 165 -29.64 -0.80 -5.77
N ALA A 166 -30.05 0.45 -6.00
CA ALA A 166 -29.43 1.32 -7.01
C ALA A 166 -28.10 1.93 -6.54
N GLY A 167 -27.81 1.90 -5.24
CA GLY A 167 -26.59 2.44 -4.66
C GLY A 167 -25.31 1.77 -5.16
N VAL A 168 -25.38 0.50 -5.58
CA VAL A 168 -24.24 -0.26 -6.13
C VAL A 168 -23.78 0.32 -7.49
N TYR A 169 -24.73 0.84 -8.27
CA TYR A 169 -24.48 1.42 -9.59
C TYR A 169 -24.21 2.93 -9.54
N PHE A 170 -24.45 3.55 -8.39
CA PHE A 170 -24.25 4.99 -8.21
C PHE A 170 -22.80 5.27 -7.82
N ASN A 171 -22.01 5.71 -8.80
CA ASN A 171 -20.59 5.99 -8.60
C ASN A 171 -20.36 7.48 -8.36
N LYS A 172 -20.07 7.83 -7.10
CA LYS A 172 -19.70 9.20 -6.73
C LYS A 172 -18.19 9.37 -6.83
N ILE A 173 -17.73 10.10 -7.85
CA ILE A 173 -16.31 10.28 -8.14
C ILE A 173 -15.67 11.32 -7.19
N GLN A 174 -16.40 12.39 -6.80
CA GLN A 174 -15.86 13.43 -5.90
C GLN A 174 -16.87 13.80 -4.81
N CYS A 175 -16.47 13.67 -3.54
CA CYS A 175 -17.33 13.84 -2.34
C CYS A 175 -16.69 14.79 -1.32
N PHE A 176 -17.33 15.92 -1.03
CA PHE A 176 -17.07 16.75 0.16
C PHE A 176 -17.34 16.02 1.49
N CYS A 177 -17.85 14.80 1.43
CA CYS A 177 -18.56 14.13 2.51
C CYS A 177 -17.63 13.40 3.47
N PHE A 178 -16.42 13.10 3.00
CA PHE A 178 -15.40 12.45 3.81
C PHE A 178 -14.41 13.44 4.42
N GLU A 179 -14.55 14.72 4.09
CA GLU A 179 -13.69 15.78 4.60
C GLU A 179 -14.52 16.70 5.50
N GLU A 180 -14.01 16.96 6.68
CA GLU A 180 -14.54 17.95 7.61
C GLU A 180 -14.60 19.31 6.91
N GLN A 181 -15.81 19.85 6.81
CA GLN A 181 -16.02 21.18 6.25
C GLN A 181 -16.09 22.18 7.41
N ARG A 182 -15.19 23.16 7.43
CA ARG A 182 -15.23 24.26 8.39
C ARG A 182 -15.77 25.51 7.70
N LEU A 183 -16.94 25.98 8.13
CA LEU A 183 -17.54 27.22 7.64
C LEU A 183 -17.38 28.33 8.68
N LYS A 184 -16.81 29.46 8.26
CA LYS A 184 -16.69 30.68 9.05
C LYS A 184 -18.06 31.28 9.38
N PRO A 185 -18.12 32.22 10.33
CA PRO A 185 -19.33 32.98 10.62
C PRO A 185 -19.94 33.57 9.35
N ASN A 186 -21.24 33.34 9.15
CA ASN A 186 -22.00 33.87 8.01
C ASN A 186 -21.48 33.49 6.60
N GLU A 187 -20.56 32.52 6.50
CA GLU A 187 -20.01 32.06 5.24
C GLU A 187 -21.01 31.17 4.48
N GLU A 188 -21.04 31.34 3.16
CA GLU A 188 -21.86 30.57 2.23
C GLU A 188 -20.96 30.04 1.11
N ILE A 189 -20.98 28.72 0.91
CA ILE A 189 -20.17 28.04 -0.11
C ILE A 189 -21.04 27.13 -0.96
N ASP A 190 -20.66 26.98 -2.22
CA ASP A 190 -21.23 26.00 -3.13
C ASP A 190 -20.32 24.77 -3.22
N MET A 191 -20.90 23.60 -2.91
CA MET A 191 -20.22 22.31 -2.87
C MET A 191 -20.65 21.48 -4.09
N PRO A 192 -19.75 21.31 -5.07
CA PRO A 192 -20.01 20.47 -6.23
C PRO A 192 -19.97 18.98 -5.88
N VAL A 193 -20.81 18.20 -6.56
CA VAL A 193 -20.86 16.74 -6.50
C VAL A 193 -20.81 16.19 -7.91
N PHE A 194 -19.71 15.50 -8.24
CA PHE A 194 -19.53 14.85 -9.53
C PHE A 194 -19.81 13.36 -9.42
N PHE A 195 -20.70 12.85 -10.27
CA PHE A 195 -21.17 11.47 -10.23
C PHE A 195 -21.60 10.97 -11.61
N PHE A 196 -21.73 9.66 -11.74
CA PHE A 196 -22.35 9.00 -12.89
C PHE A 196 -23.08 7.73 -12.42
N ILE A 197 -23.96 7.22 -13.27
CA ILE A 197 -24.65 5.95 -13.04
C ILE A 197 -24.00 4.91 -13.94
N ASP A 198 -23.60 3.78 -13.38
CA ASP A 198 -23.03 2.67 -14.14
C ASP A 198 -24.06 2.11 -15.15
N PRO A 199 -23.72 1.97 -16.45
CA PRO A 199 -24.62 1.40 -17.44
C PRO A 199 -25.03 -0.05 -17.15
N GLU A 200 -24.31 -0.78 -16.30
CA GLU A 200 -24.68 -2.13 -15.84
C GLU A 200 -26.04 -2.17 -15.12
N ILE A 201 -26.55 -1.02 -14.64
CA ILE A 201 -27.90 -0.91 -14.06
C ILE A 201 -29.00 -1.36 -15.03
N CYS A 202 -28.76 -1.26 -16.34
CA CYS A 202 -29.70 -1.68 -17.37
C CYS A 202 -29.73 -3.20 -17.58
N ASP A 203 -28.67 -3.91 -17.20
CA ASP A 203 -28.54 -5.35 -17.41
C ASP A 203 -29.04 -6.16 -16.20
N ASP A 204 -29.19 -5.52 -15.03
CA ASP A 204 -29.70 -6.17 -13.82
C ASP A 204 -31.23 -6.27 -13.84
N PRO A 205 -31.80 -7.50 -13.84
CA PRO A 205 -33.25 -7.70 -13.77
C PRO A 205 -33.90 -7.10 -12.53
N SER A 206 -33.16 -6.97 -11.42
CA SER A 206 -33.66 -6.40 -10.16
C SER A 206 -33.89 -4.89 -10.26
N MET A 207 -33.24 -4.22 -11.22
CA MET A 207 -33.35 -2.78 -11.47
C MET A 207 -34.44 -2.43 -12.48
N ASN A 208 -35.12 -3.43 -13.04
CA ASN A 208 -36.26 -3.24 -13.94
C ASN A 208 -37.39 -2.46 -13.24
N GLY A 209 -37.53 -1.17 -13.61
CA GLY A 209 -38.54 -0.27 -13.07
C GLY A 209 -38.00 0.79 -12.11
N VAL A 210 -36.70 0.77 -11.78
CA VAL A 210 -36.05 1.84 -11.03
C VAL A 210 -35.76 2.99 -11.99
N HIS A 211 -36.62 4.00 -11.97
CA HIS A 211 -36.46 5.21 -12.79
C HIS A 211 -36.17 6.47 -11.97
N ASN A 212 -36.29 6.37 -10.65
CA ASN A 212 -36.04 7.48 -9.73
C ASN A 212 -35.03 7.02 -8.68
N ILE A 213 -33.91 7.71 -8.58
CA ILE A 213 -32.90 7.54 -7.54
C ILE A 213 -32.82 8.83 -6.74
N THR A 214 -32.84 8.74 -5.42
CA THR A 214 -32.68 9.89 -4.53
C THR A 214 -31.31 9.85 -3.89
N LEU A 215 -30.56 10.95 -4.04
CA LEU A 215 -29.30 11.18 -3.36
C LEU A 215 -29.55 12.15 -2.21
N SER A 216 -29.54 11.62 -0.99
CA SER A 216 -29.75 12.40 0.25
C SER A 216 -28.42 12.65 0.96
N TYR A 217 -28.18 13.91 1.32
CA TYR A 217 -27.07 14.34 2.15
C TYR A 217 -27.56 14.85 3.50
N THR A 218 -26.87 14.50 4.59
CA THR A 218 -27.15 15.03 5.92
C THR A 218 -25.85 15.46 6.61
N PHE A 219 -25.80 16.73 7.04
CA PHE A 219 -24.68 17.26 7.82
C PHE A 219 -24.85 17.07 9.32
N PHE A 220 -23.78 16.62 9.96
CA PHE A 220 -23.64 16.48 11.40
C PHE A 220 -22.56 17.42 11.90
N LYS A 221 -22.80 18.00 13.06
CA LYS A 221 -21.80 18.82 13.74
C LYS A 221 -20.72 17.91 14.29
N THR A 222 -19.45 18.24 14.03
CA THR A 222 -18.31 17.67 14.73
C THR A 222 -17.82 18.66 15.77
N ASP A 223 -17.31 18.13 16.87
CA ASP A 223 -16.70 18.93 17.92
C ASP A 223 -15.22 19.10 17.58
N ASP A 224 -14.88 20.19 16.88
CA ASP A 224 -13.48 20.50 16.57
C ASP A 224 -12.98 21.74 17.32
N VAL A 225 -11.77 21.58 17.85
CA VAL A 225 -11.05 22.37 18.85
C VAL A 225 -11.19 23.89 18.64
N SER A 226 -11.40 24.61 19.74
CA SER A 226 -11.52 26.06 19.75
C SER A 226 -10.29 26.72 19.12
N GLU A 227 -10.52 27.87 18.50
CA GLU A 227 -9.55 28.69 17.75
C GLU A 227 -8.38 29.22 18.61
N ASP A 228 -8.25 28.76 19.87
CA ASP A 228 -7.32 29.29 20.86
C ASP A 228 -5.85 28.80 20.68
N GLU A 229 -5.56 27.89 19.74
CA GLU A 229 -4.21 27.33 19.54
C GLU A 229 -3.45 27.84 18.29
N VAL A 230 -4.05 28.67 17.42
CA VAL A 230 -3.40 29.06 16.14
C VAL A 230 -2.65 30.39 16.22
N ASP A 231 -2.86 31.20 17.27
CA ASP A 231 -2.29 32.55 17.36
C ASP A 231 -0.93 32.63 18.08
N GLU A 232 -0.31 31.52 18.50
CA GLU A 232 0.97 31.54 19.24
C GLU A 232 2.24 31.37 18.37
N GLU A 233 2.11 31.19 17.05
CA GLU A 233 3.25 31.19 16.12
C GLU A 233 3.08 32.24 15.01
N ALA A 234 3.12 33.53 15.40
CA ALA A 234 3.33 34.64 14.46
C ALA A 234 4.35 35.65 15.01
#